data_AF-A0A933ZSH6-F1
#
_entry.id   AF-A0A933ZSH6-F1
#
_cell.length_a   1.000
_cell.length_b   1.000
_cell.length_c   1.000
_cell.angle_alpha   90.00
_cell.angle_beta   90.00
_cell.angle_gamma   90.00
#
_symmetry.space_group_name_H-M   'P 1'
#
loop_
_entity.id
_entity.type
_entity.pdbx_description
1 polymer ?
#
loop_
_entity_poly.entity_id
_entity_poly.type
_entity_poly.pdbx_seq_one_letter_code
_entity_poly.pdbx_strand_id
1 'polypeptide(L)'
;MRSLMSWSVALLVAAAGCGDPEEGDYCEYSWPRCKDDHTALFCDTNVYRALSCPGAKGCRADTVSGQHVMACDITGTVAGDQCTSDYMGFVICRSAYAAIRCNGITWANLECPEGTCEDGTFKVGGMSSRGSCE
;
A
#
# COMPACT_ATOMS: atom_id res chain seq x y z
N MET A 1 -33.36 -11.93 56.94
CA MET A 1 -33.56 -11.42 55.56
C MET A 1 -32.56 -10.30 55.31
N ARG A 2 -31.85 -10.37 54.18
CA ARG A 2 -31.11 -9.28 53.48
C ARG A 2 -29.80 -8.80 54.11
N SER A 3 -28.69 -9.47 53.77
CA SER A 3 -27.37 -8.80 53.68
C SER A 3 -27.18 -8.34 52.23
N LEU A 4 -26.89 -7.05 52.08
CA LEU A 4 -26.77 -6.34 50.80
C LEU A 4 -25.45 -6.71 50.12
N MET A 5 -25.54 -7.38 48.97
CA MET A 5 -24.42 -7.71 48.11
C MET A 5 -23.94 -6.41 47.43
N SER A 6 -22.84 -5.84 47.93
CA SER A 6 -22.19 -4.67 47.35
C SER A 6 -21.41 -5.13 46.11
N TRP A 7 -21.99 -4.93 44.93
CA TRP A 7 -21.29 -5.10 43.66
C TRP A 7 -20.57 -3.81 43.31
N SER A 8 -19.26 -3.81 43.48
CA SER A 8 -18.37 -2.81 42.89
C SER A 8 -18.39 -2.96 41.38
N VAL A 9 -19.07 -2.06 40.69
CA VAL A 9 -18.94 -1.89 39.24
C VAL A 9 -17.58 -1.22 39.01
N ALA A 10 -16.59 -2.01 38.62
CA ALA A 10 -15.32 -1.49 38.11
C ALA A 10 -15.57 -0.89 36.72
N LEU A 11 -15.71 0.44 36.68
CA LEU A 11 -15.81 1.21 35.44
C LEU A 11 -14.42 1.21 34.78
N LEU A 12 -14.20 0.34 33.79
CA LEU A 12 -13.03 0.38 32.91
C LEU A 12 -13.18 1.59 31.98
N VAL A 13 -12.51 2.69 32.33
CA VAL A 13 -12.32 3.84 31.44
C VAL A 13 -11.32 3.40 30.36
N ALA A 14 -11.82 3.04 29.19
CA ALA A 14 -11.00 2.88 27.99
C ALA A 14 -10.40 4.26 27.67
N ALA A 15 -9.10 4.42 27.92
CA ALA A 15 -8.35 5.56 27.44
C ALA A 15 -8.40 5.52 25.90
N ALA A 16 -9.20 6.40 25.29
CA ALA A 16 -9.06 6.74 23.88
C ALA A 16 -7.74 7.50 23.73
N GLY A 17 -6.65 6.75 23.65
CA GLY A 17 -5.33 7.30 23.35
C GLY A 17 -5.36 7.91 21.95
N CYS A 18 -4.82 9.12 21.82
CA CYS A 18 -4.40 9.66 20.53
C CYS A 18 -3.21 8.82 20.03
N GLY A 19 -3.48 7.60 19.58
CA GLY A 19 -2.50 6.78 18.86
C GLY A 19 -2.45 7.21 17.40
N ASP A 20 -1.28 7.10 16.79
CA ASP A 20 -1.21 7.09 15.33
C ASP A 20 -1.97 5.87 14.80
N PRO A 21 -2.67 5.99 13.65
CA PRO A 21 -3.39 4.88 13.07
C PRO A 21 -2.44 3.72 12.77
N GLU A 22 -2.91 2.51 13.00
CA GLU A 22 -2.19 1.28 12.74
C GLU A 22 -2.85 0.47 11.62
N GLU A 23 -2.14 -0.55 11.12
CA GLU A 23 -2.73 -1.49 10.17
C GLU A 23 -3.87 -2.25 10.84
N GLY A 24 -5.00 -2.40 10.14
CA GLY A 24 -6.20 -3.06 10.67
C GLY A 24 -7.17 -2.10 11.36
N ASP A 25 -6.76 -0.87 11.67
CA ASP A 25 -7.66 0.14 12.20
C ASP A 25 -8.71 0.55 11.16
N TYR A 26 -9.90 0.90 11.64
CA TYR A 26 -10.94 1.47 10.81
C TYR A 26 -10.51 2.84 10.29
N CYS A 27 -10.80 3.09 9.02
CA CYS A 27 -10.51 4.36 8.37
C CYS A 27 -11.68 4.78 7.46
N GLU A 28 -11.95 6.09 7.40
CA GLU A 28 -12.99 6.66 6.55
C GLU A 28 -12.49 8.01 6.02
N TYR A 29 -12.48 8.21 4.71
CA TYR A 29 -12.00 9.44 4.05
C TYR A 29 -10.58 9.88 4.47
N SER A 30 -9.73 8.94 4.86
CA SER A 30 -8.37 9.23 5.31
C SER A 30 -7.38 9.22 4.15
N TRP A 31 -6.47 10.19 4.17
CA TRP A 31 -5.39 10.30 3.19
C TRP A 31 -4.30 9.28 3.48
N PRO A 32 -3.65 8.71 2.44
CA PRO A 32 -2.47 7.88 2.63
C PRO A 32 -1.38 8.64 3.41
N ARG A 33 -0.70 7.95 4.32
CA ARG A 33 0.35 8.56 5.14
C ARG A 33 1.47 7.59 5.42
N CYS A 34 2.65 8.11 5.74
CA CYS A 34 3.73 7.27 6.24
C CYS A 34 3.45 6.89 7.70
N LYS A 35 3.56 5.60 8.02
CA LYS A 35 3.63 5.08 9.38
C LYS A 35 5.06 5.22 9.91
N ASP A 36 6.03 4.89 9.06
CA ASP A 36 7.47 5.00 9.29
C ASP A 36 8.20 5.26 7.97
N ASP A 37 9.53 5.26 8.01
CA ASP A 37 10.39 5.56 6.86
C ASP A 37 10.22 4.60 5.68
N HIS A 38 9.70 3.38 5.90
CA HIS A 38 9.56 2.36 4.86
C HIS A 38 8.15 1.76 4.76
N THR A 39 7.19 2.30 5.49
CA THR A 39 5.82 1.79 5.53
C THR A 39 4.83 2.93 5.37
N ALA A 40 3.97 2.82 4.36
CA ALA A 40 2.80 3.66 4.21
C ALA A 40 1.55 2.96 4.73
N LEU A 41 0.58 3.73 5.22
CA LEU A 41 -0.78 3.28 5.48
C LEU A 41 -1.71 3.94 4.47
N PHE A 42 -2.56 3.12 3.86
CA PHE A 42 -3.61 3.54 2.96
C PHE A 42 -4.94 2.96 3.43
N CYS A 43 -6.02 3.70 3.18
CA CYS A 43 -7.36 3.25 3.53
C CYS A 43 -7.94 2.43 2.39
N ASP A 44 -8.10 1.13 2.59
CA ASP A 44 -8.71 0.22 1.62
C ASP A 44 -9.90 -0.49 2.26
N THR A 45 -11.06 -0.39 1.62
CA THR A 45 -12.32 -0.98 2.12
C THR A 45 -12.59 -0.62 3.60
N ASN A 46 -12.33 0.65 3.96
CA ASN A 46 -12.45 1.22 5.31
C ASN A 46 -11.52 0.62 6.38
N VAL A 47 -10.44 -0.02 5.97
CA VAL A 47 -9.41 -0.55 6.87
C VAL A 47 -8.05 -0.05 6.43
N TYR A 48 -7.23 0.41 7.38
CA TYR A 48 -5.85 0.76 7.09
C TYR A 48 -5.06 -0.48 6.70
N ARG A 49 -4.41 -0.43 5.55
CA ARG A 49 -3.51 -1.44 5.02
C ARG A 49 -2.10 -0.87 4.95
N ALA A 50 -1.11 -1.69 5.28
CA ALA A 50 0.29 -1.32 5.12
C ALA A 50 0.77 -1.56 3.68
N LEU A 51 1.53 -0.61 3.15
CA LEU A 51 2.26 -0.74 1.90
C LEU A 51 3.74 -0.53 2.20
N SER A 52 4.58 -1.50 1.82
CA SER A 52 6.02 -1.38 1.93
C SER A 52 6.57 -0.42 0.85
N CYS A 53 7.46 0.49 1.25
CA CYS A 53 8.22 1.41 0.41
C CYS A 53 9.71 1.05 0.47
N PRO A 54 10.12 -0.07 -0.16
CA PRO A 54 11.43 -0.68 0.03
C PRO A 54 12.58 0.04 -0.68
N GLY A 55 12.28 1.01 -1.55
CA GLY A 55 13.30 1.81 -2.21
C GLY A 55 14.03 2.74 -1.24
N ALA A 56 15.20 3.22 -1.66
CA ALA A 56 16.11 3.99 -0.80
C ALA A 56 15.50 5.32 -0.32
N LYS A 57 14.52 5.88 -1.03
CA LYS A 57 13.82 7.10 -0.60
C LYS A 57 12.65 6.83 0.36
N GLY A 58 12.33 5.57 0.61
CA GLY A 58 11.31 5.18 1.57
C GLY A 58 9.92 5.74 1.29
N CYS A 59 9.16 5.90 2.36
CA CYS A 59 7.90 6.65 2.41
C CYS A 59 8.18 8.09 2.81
N ARG A 60 7.58 9.05 2.10
CA ARG A 60 7.61 10.47 2.49
C ARG A 60 6.25 11.14 2.32
N ALA A 61 5.90 12.00 3.26
CA ALA A 61 4.82 12.95 3.04
C ALA A 61 5.29 14.02 2.03
N ASP A 62 4.43 14.36 1.08
CA ASP A 62 4.71 15.30 0.01
C ASP A 62 3.45 16.16 -0.23
N THR A 63 3.57 17.23 -1.01
CA THR A 63 2.46 18.11 -1.33
C THR A 63 2.48 18.41 -2.82
N VAL A 64 1.49 17.90 -3.54
CA VAL A 64 1.34 18.13 -4.99
C VAL A 64 0.12 19.00 -5.21
N SER A 65 0.30 20.14 -5.89
CA SER A 65 -0.79 21.10 -6.17
C SER A 65 -1.57 21.55 -4.94
N GLY A 66 -0.91 21.65 -3.77
CA GLY A 66 -1.53 22.05 -2.51
C GLY A 66 -2.30 20.94 -1.79
N GLN A 67 -2.27 19.70 -2.28
CA GLN A 67 -2.86 18.54 -1.62
C GLN A 67 -1.79 17.70 -0.96
N HIS A 68 -2.04 17.27 0.29
CA HIS A 68 -1.20 16.31 0.97
C HIS A 68 -1.26 14.98 0.22
N VAL A 69 -0.10 14.53 -0.23
CA VAL A 69 0.09 13.23 -0.85
C VAL A 69 1.19 12.49 -0.10
N MET A 70 1.25 11.19 -0.32
CA MET A 70 2.33 10.36 0.17
C MET A 70 3.07 9.81 -1.05
N ALA A 71 4.39 9.90 -1.03
CA ALA A 71 5.23 9.32 -2.06
C ALA A 71 5.94 8.07 -1.50
N CYS A 72 5.63 6.92 -2.08
CA CYS A 72 6.22 5.63 -1.75
C CYS A 72 7.25 5.24 -2.82
N ASP A 73 8.50 5.00 -2.42
CA ASP A 73 9.52 4.47 -3.30
C ASP A 73 9.40 2.94 -3.46
N ILE A 74 8.70 2.52 -4.51
CA ILE A 74 8.45 1.11 -4.84
C ILE A 74 9.60 0.46 -5.64
N THR A 75 10.73 1.14 -5.85
CA THR A 75 11.81 0.60 -6.69
C THR A 75 12.42 -0.69 -6.13
N GLY A 76 12.37 -0.90 -4.81
CA GLY A 76 12.85 -2.12 -4.14
C GLY A 76 11.84 -3.28 -4.07
N THR A 77 10.62 -3.11 -4.60
CA THR A 77 9.53 -4.10 -4.46
C THR A 77 9.88 -5.43 -5.12
N VAL A 78 9.36 -6.54 -4.63
CA VAL A 78 9.55 -7.86 -5.25
C VAL A 78 8.21 -8.56 -5.49
N ALA A 79 8.22 -9.62 -6.29
CA ALA A 79 7.02 -10.43 -6.45
C ALA A 79 6.60 -11.04 -5.10
N GLY A 80 5.30 -11.02 -4.82
CA GLY A 80 4.70 -11.39 -3.54
C GLY A 80 4.45 -10.21 -2.61
N ASP A 81 5.09 -9.07 -2.81
CA ASP A 81 4.80 -7.86 -2.03
C ASP A 81 3.37 -7.39 -2.28
N GLN A 82 2.76 -6.78 -1.27
CA GLN A 82 1.46 -6.15 -1.42
C GLN A 82 1.54 -4.90 -2.30
N CYS A 83 0.46 -4.66 -3.04
CA CYS A 83 0.24 -3.44 -3.79
C CYS A 83 -1.20 -2.99 -3.61
N THR A 84 -1.45 -1.70 -3.84
CA THR A 84 -2.79 -1.13 -3.76
C THR A 84 -3.47 -1.19 -5.12
N SER A 85 -4.80 -1.04 -5.15
CA SER A 85 -5.57 -0.91 -6.38
C SER A 85 -5.16 0.29 -7.23
N ASP A 86 -4.59 1.35 -6.64
CA ASP A 86 -4.04 2.49 -7.37
C ASP A 86 -2.84 2.11 -8.25
N TYR A 87 -2.11 1.05 -7.87
CA TYR A 87 -1.01 0.49 -8.65
C TYR A 87 -1.47 -0.59 -9.63
N MET A 88 -2.77 -0.91 -9.73
CA MET A 88 -3.24 -1.96 -10.63
C MET A 88 -2.76 -1.73 -12.07
N GLY A 89 -2.08 -2.72 -12.62
CA GLY A 89 -1.51 -2.67 -13.97
C GLY A 89 -0.18 -1.92 -14.08
N PHE A 90 0.33 -1.28 -13.02
CA PHE A 90 1.68 -0.73 -13.01
C PHE A 90 2.70 -1.85 -13.14
N VAL A 91 3.73 -1.59 -13.94
CA VAL A 91 4.81 -2.54 -14.22
C VAL A 91 6.13 -1.95 -13.74
N ILE A 92 6.89 -2.73 -12.97
CA ILE A 92 8.26 -2.39 -12.60
C ILE A 92 9.21 -3.32 -13.33
N CYS A 93 10.05 -2.73 -14.16
CA CYS A 93 11.11 -3.43 -14.88
C CYS A 93 12.26 -3.82 -13.94
N ARG A 94 12.66 -5.08 -13.99
CA ARG A 94 13.80 -5.65 -13.23
C ARG A 94 15.01 -5.92 -14.13
N SER A 95 14.76 -6.32 -15.36
CA SER A 95 15.74 -6.44 -16.43
C SER A 95 15.05 -6.28 -17.78
N ALA A 96 15.78 -6.39 -18.90
CA ALA A 96 15.20 -6.35 -20.24
C ALA A 96 14.05 -7.37 -20.44
N TYR A 97 14.07 -8.50 -19.74
CA TYR A 97 13.12 -9.62 -19.89
C TYR A 97 12.42 -10.03 -18.60
N ALA A 98 12.56 -9.23 -17.53
CA ALA A 98 11.93 -9.52 -16.25
C ALA A 98 11.25 -8.27 -15.73
N ALA A 99 9.97 -8.39 -15.38
CA ALA A 99 9.19 -7.34 -14.77
C ALA A 99 8.24 -7.93 -13.73
N ILE A 100 7.73 -7.07 -12.86
CA ILE A 100 6.62 -7.39 -11.97
C ILE A 100 5.45 -6.45 -12.25
N ARG A 101 4.23 -6.95 -12.11
CA ARG A 101 2.99 -6.18 -12.29
C ARG A 101 2.12 -6.29 -11.05
N CYS A 102 1.54 -5.18 -10.62
CA CYS A 102 0.53 -5.19 -9.57
C CYS A 102 -0.83 -5.64 -10.12
N ASN A 103 -1.43 -6.66 -9.52
CA ASN A 103 -2.78 -7.15 -9.86
C ASN A 103 -3.90 -6.49 -9.03
N GLY A 104 -3.58 -5.41 -8.33
CA GLY A 104 -4.48 -4.67 -7.44
C GLY A 104 -4.40 -5.09 -5.96
N ILE A 105 -3.67 -6.17 -5.65
CA ILE A 105 -3.45 -6.64 -4.28
C ILE A 105 -2.00 -7.04 -4.05
N THR A 106 -1.35 -7.64 -5.05
CA THR A 106 0.02 -8.15 -4.97
C THR A 106 0.80 -7.87 -6.24
N TRP A 107 2.11 -7.70 -6.10
CA TRP A 107 3.05 -7.71 -7.22
C TRP A 107 3.31 -9.15 -7.66
N ALA A 108 3.04 -9.46 -8.92
CA ALA A 108 3.30 -10.77 -9.50
C ALA A 108 4.41 -10.67 -10.55
N ASN A 109 5.19 -11.73 -10.71
CA ASN A 109 6.11 -11.85 -11.84
C ASN A 109 5.32 -11.75 -13.14
N LEU A 110 5.76 -10.88 -14.02
CA LEU A 110 5.26 -10.78 -15.37
C LEU A 110 6.16 -11.65 -16.24
N GLU A 111 5.70 -12.85 -16.58
CA GLU A 111 6.35 -13.65 -17.61
C GLU A 111 6.07 -12.97 -18.96
N CYS A 112 7.11 -12.42 -19.59
CA CYS A 112 6.97 -11.67 -20.83
C CYS A 112 7.59 -12.45 -21.99
N PRO A 113 6.81 -13.29 -22.69
CA PRO A 113 7.26 -13.81 -23.98
C PRO A 113 7.22 -12.73 -25.09
N GLU A 114 6.48 -11.62 -24.92
CA GLU A 114 6.19 -10.65 -26.01
C GLU A 114 6.49 -9.16 -25.68
N GLY A 115 7.11 -8.88 -24.53
CA GLY A 115 7.43 -7.52 -24.10
C GLY A 115 8.87 -7.37 -23.64
N THR A 116 9.43 -6.18 -23.80
CA THR A 116 10.77 -5.82 -23.32
C THR A 116 10.73 -4.58 -22.46
N CYS A 117 11.58 -4.54 -21.45
CA CYS A 117 11.83 -3.36 -20.66
C CYS A 117 12.96 -2.54 -21.29
N GLU A 118 12.63 -1.37 -21.83
CA GLU A 118 13.56 -0.41 -22.40
C GLU A 118 13.47 0.91 -21.64
N ASP A 119 14.60 1.42 -21.14
CA ASP A 119 14.67 2.67 -20.36
C ASP A 119 13.69 2.74 -19.18
N GLY A 120 13.47 1.61 -18.50
CA GLY A 120 12.52 1.51 -17.37
C GLY A 120 11.05 1.49 -17.78
N THR A 121 10.76 1.47 -19.08
CA THR A 121 9.40 1.40 -19.64
C THR A 121 9.15 0.02 -20.20
N PHE A 122 8.00 -0.57 -19.86
CA PHE A 122 7.57 -1.83 -20.45
C PHE A 122 6.94 -1.58 -21.82
N LYS A 123 7.51 -2.17 -22.88
CA LYS A 123 7.01 -2.10 -24.26
C LYS A 123 6.56 -3.48 -24.72
N VAL A 124 5.37 -3.53 -25.32
CA VAL A 124 4.86 -4.73 -26.00
C VAL A 124 5.03 -4.50 -27.51
N GLY A 125 5.47 -5.52 -28.26
CA GLY A 125 5.88 -5.39 -29.66
C GLY A 125 4.89 -4.58 -30.53
N GLY A 126 5.35 -3.45 -31.07
CA GLY A 126 4.75 -2.74 -32.21
C GLY A 126 3.41 -2.01 -32.01
N MET A 127 2.71 -2.21 -30.91
CA MET A 127 1.45 -1.53 -30.62
C MET A 127 1.45 -1.00 -29.19
N SER A 128 1.42 0.34 -29.07
CA SER A 128 1.16 1.07 -27.83
C SER A 128 -0.31 0.90 -27.42
N SER A 129 -0.75 -0.32 -27.19
CA SER A 129 -2.03 -0.60 -26.53
C SER A 129 -1.73 -1.09 -25.12
N ARG A 130 -2.64 -0.75 -24.21
CA ARG A 130 -2.69 -1.21 -22.83
C ARG A 130 -2.80 -2.75 -22.82
N GLY A 131 -1.70 -3.44 -23.06
CA GLY A 131 -1.61 -4.88 -23.00
C GLY A 131 -1.74 -5.32 -21.55
N SER A 132 -2.95 -5.68 -21.16
CA SER A 132 -3.15 -6.68 -20.13
C SER A 132 -2.45 -7.96 -20.60
N CYS A 133 -1.67 -8.55 -19.71
CA CYS A 133 -1.19 -9.91 -19.88
C CYS A 133 -2.34 -10.83 -19.50
N GLU A 134 -3.29 -11.02 -20.42
CA GLU A 134 -4.42 -11.94 -20.32
C GLU A 134 -4.62 -12.65 -21.65
#